data_AF-Q9X343-F1
#
_entry.id   AF-Q9X343-F1
#
_cell.length_a   1.000
_cell.length_b   1.000
_cell.length_c   1.000
_cell.angle_alpha   90.00
_cell.angle_beta   90.00
_cell.angle_gamma   90.00
#
_symmetry.space_group_name_H-M   'P 1'
#
loop_
_entity.id
_entity.type
_entity.pdbx_description
1 polymer ?
#
loop_
_entity_poly.entity_id
_entity_poly.type
_entity_poly.pdbx_seq_one_letter_code
_entity_poly.pdbx_strand_id
1 'polypeptide(L)'
;MGDLISDVLGGIVMSIPSRKEKMIRKNFKLLKKETWFKEIEQRYGRLMVFNHSIREFVEKEDLEAILNDVKKTNEFRYELEEILKQEKI
;
A
#
# COMPACT_ATOMS: atom_id res chain seq x y z
N MET A 1 18.89 -15.82 -34.72
CA MET A 1 17.60 -16.31 -34.20
C MET A 1 17.78 -17.06 -32.88
N GLY A 2 18.51 -16.46 -31.94
CA GLY A 2 18.33 -16.77 -30.52
C GLY A 2 17.39 -15.71 -29.95
N ASP A 3 16.85 -15.96 -28.76
CA ASP A 3 16.25 -14.96 -27.88
C ASP A 3 14.72 -14.76 -27.85
N LEU A 4 13.92 -15.55 -28.57
CA LEU A 4 12.49 -15.62 -28.22
C LEU A 4 12.27 -16.18 -26.80
N ILE A 5 13.12 -17.11 -26.35
CA ILE A 5 13.07 -17.68 -25.00
C ILE A 5 13.63 -16.68 -23.97
N SER A 6 14.70 -15.96 -24.30
CA SER A 6 15.28 -14.92 -23.43
C SER A 6 14.31 -13.75 -23.22
N ASP A 7 13.61 -13.31 -24.27
CA ASP A 7 12.61 -12.23 -24.17
C ASP A 7 11.38 -12.64 -23.35
N VAL A 8 10.91 -13.88 -23.51
CA VAL A 8 9.79 -14.42 -22.72
C VAL A 8 10.18 -14.54 -21.24
N LEU A 9 11.39 -15.03 -20.94
CA LEU A 9 11.88 -15.11 -19.56
C LEU A 9 12.12 -13.72 -18.96
N GLY A 10 12.63 -12.76 -19.74
CA GLY A 10 12.78 -11.37 -19.33
C GLY A 10 11.44 -10.72 -18.98
N GLY A 11 10.41 -10.95 -19.80
CA GLY A 11 9.04 -10.48 -19.53
C GLY A 11 8.41 -11.11 -18.28
N ILE A 12 8.69 -12.40 -18.02
CA ILE A 12 8.20 -13.09 -16.81
C ILE A 12 8.87 -12.52 -15.56
N VAL A 13 10.17 -12.22 -15.57
CA VAL A 13 10.88 -11.62 -14.42
C VAL A 13 10.34 -10.23 -14.11
N MET A 14 10.04 -9.41 -15.13
CA MET A 14 9.44 -8.08 -14.92
C MET A 14 8.00 -8.15 -14.35
N SER A 15 7.30 -9.28 -14.54
CA SER A 15 5.95 -9.46 -13.99
C SER A 15 5.93 -9.81 -12.49
N ILE A 16 7.07 -10.21 -11.91
CA ILE A 16 7.18 -10.57 -10.50
C ILE A 16 7.26 -9.29 -9.65
N PRO A 17 6.27 -9.03 -8.77
CA PRO A 17 6.33 -7.86 -7.90
C PRO A 17 7.54 -7.93 -6.98
N SER A 18 8.23 -6.80 -6.82
CA SER A 18 9.33 -6.68 -5.86
C SER A 18 8.87 -7.00 -4.43
N ARG A 19 9.80 -7.30 -3.52
CA ARG A 19 9.44 -7.54 -2.10
C ARG A 19 8.70 -6.34 -1.50
N LYS A 20 9.15 -5.13 -1.81
CA LYS A 20 8.47 -3.86 -1.47
C LYS A 20 7.03 -3.84 -1.97
N GLU A 21 6.82 -4.12 -3.25
CA GLU A 21 5.48 -4.12 -3.84
C GLU A 21 4.57 -5.20 -3.23
N LYS A 22 5.12 -6.39 -2.91
CA LYS A 22 4.38 -7.44 -2.21
C LYS A 22 3.92 -6.98 -0.82
N MET A 23 4.79 -6.29 -0.08
CA MET A 23 4.45 -5.77 1.26
C MET A 23 3.35 -4.71 1.19
N ILE A 24 3.52 -3.71 0.30
CA ILE A 24 2.54 -2.66 0.07
C ILE A 24 1.17 -3.26 -0.28
N ARG A 25 1.13 -4.23 -1.21
CA ARG A 25 -0.12 -4.90 -1.59
C ARG A 25 -0.76 -5.69 -0.44
N LYS A 26 0.06 -6.39 0.36
CA LYS A 26 -0.42 -7.09 1.56
C LYS A 26 -1.07 -6.10 2.53
N ASN A 27 -0.39 -5.00 2.84
CA ASN A 27 -0.83 -4.02 3.80
C ASN A 27 -2.11 -3.29 3.33
N PHE A 28 -2.17 -2.84 2.07
CA PHE A 28 -3.42 -2.29 1.54
C PHE A 28 -4.57 -3.29 1.49
N LYS A 29 -4.30 -4.58 1.29
CA LYS A 29 -5.34 -5.62 1.35
C LYS A 29 -5.92 -5.75 2.76
N LEU A 30 -5.13 -5.54 3.81
CA LEU A 30 -5.61 -5.49 5.18
C LEU A 30 -6.44 -4.23 5.42
N LEU A 31 -5.90 -3.04 5.08
CA LEU A 31 -6.60 -1.76 5.24
C LEU A 31 -7.96 -1.73 4.55
N LYS A 32 -8.09 -2.29 3.34
CA LYS A 32 -9.37 -2.35 2.61
C LYS A 32 -10.47 -3.14 3.30
N LYS A 33 -10.15 -3.95 4.31
CA LYS A 33 -11.16 -4.64 5.13
C LYS A 33 -11.75 -3.71 6.18
N GLU A 34 -10.97 -2.71 6.63
CA GLU A 34 -11.35 -1.78 7.69
C GLU A 34 -12.37 -0.76 7.23
N THR A 35 -13.42 -0.55 8.02
CA THR A 35 -14.47 0.44 7.73
C THR A 35 -13.91 1.86 7.72
N TRP A 36 -13.08 2.21 8.71
CA TRP A 36 -12.49 3.56 8.82
C TRP A 36 -11.58 3.90 7.64
N PHE A 37 -10.92 2.91 7.02
CA PHE A 37 -10.10 3.13 5.83
C PHE A 37 -10.95 3.38 4.59
N LYS A 38 -12.11 2.71 4.46
CA LYS A 38 -13.07 3.00 3.39
C LYS A 38 -13.62 4.43 3.49
N GLU A 39 -13.82 4.94 4.71
CA GLU A 39 -14.21 6.34 4.94
C GLU A 39 -13.10 7.32 4.52
N ILE A 40 -11.83 6.96 4.73
CA ILE A 40 -10.69 7.72 4.18
C ILE A 40 -10.72 7.71 2.66
N GLU A 41 -10.88 6.54 2.02
CA GLU A 41 -10.97 6.42 0.55
C GLU A 41 -12.14 7.24 -0.04
N GLN A 42 -13.24 7.39 0.70
CA GLN A 42 -14.38 8.23 0.28
C GLN A 42 -14.06 9.72 0.37
N ARG A 43 -13.32 10.16 1.39
CA ARG A 43 -12.97 11.58 1.60
C ARG A 43 -11.86 12.06 0.65
N TYR A 44 -10.81 11.26 0.48
CA TYR A 44 -9.61 11.63 -0.29
C TYR A 44 -9.56 10.98 -1.68
N GLY A 45 -10.54 10.15 -2.01
CA GLY A 45 -10.59 9.42 -3.28
C GLY A 45 -9.70 8.17 -3.30
N ARG A 46 -10.16 7.15 -4.03
CA ARG A 46 -9.50 5.83 -4.11
C ARG A 46 -8.10 5.87 -4.72
N LEU A 47 -7.77 6.90 -5.49
CA LEU A 47 -6.46 7.03 -6.13
C LEU A 47 -5.34 7.39 -5.14
N MET A 48 -5.68 7.78 -3.89
CA MET A 48 -4.71 8.08 -2.85
C MET A 48 -3.75 6.90 -2.57
N VAL A 49 -4.17 5.65 -2.77
CA VAL A 49 -3.32 4.46 -2.57
C VAL A 49 -2.14 4.37 -3.57
N PHE A 50 -2.16 5.21 -4.61
CA PHE A 50 -1.07 5.34 -5.57
C PHE A 50 -0.10 6.48 -5.23
N ASN A 51 -0.43 7.35 -4.27
CA ASN A 51 0.47 8.40 -3.82
C ASN A 51 1.75 7.80 -3.23
N HIS A 52 2.90 8.39 -3.59
CA HIS A 52 4.21 7.86 -3.21
C HIS A 52 4.40 7.84 -1.69
N SER A 53 4.15 8.95 -1.00
CA SER A 53 4.30 9.11 0.45
C SER A 53 3.42 8.11 1.22
N ILE A 54 2.17 7.92 0.78
CA ILE A 54 1.25 6.94 1.38
C ILE A 54 1.78 5.52 1.20
N ARG A 55 2.29 5.18 0.01
CA ARG A 55 2.86 3.85 -0.26
C ARG A 55 4.11 3.59 0.56
N GLU A 56 4.99 4.57 0.74
CA GLU A 56 6.19 4.44 1.57
C GLU A 56 5.87 4.30 3.06
N PHE A 57 4.88 5.04 3.55
CA PHE A 57 4.38 4.89 4.91
C PHE A 57 3.83 3.47 5.12
N VAL A 58 2.88 3.06 4.28
CA VAL A 58 2.24 1.74 4.39
C VAL A 58 3.24 0.58 4.21
N GLU A 59 4.30 0.74 3.42
CA GLU A 59 5.33 -0.29 3.25
C GLU A 59 6.04 -0.65 4.57
N LYS A 60 6.34 0.35 5.40
CA LYS A 60 7.21 0.22 6.58
C LYS A 60 6.49 -0.39 7.78
N GLU A 61 5.16 -0.39 7.75
CA GLU A 61 4.33 -0.77 8.89
C GLU A 61 3.98 -2.26 8.92
N ASP A 62 3.97 -2.84 10.12
CA ASP A 62 3.43 -4.19 10.36
C ASP A 62 1.92 -4.10 10.67
N LEU A 63 1.12 -4.03 9.61
CA LEU A 63 -0.33 -3.90 9.75
C LEU A 63 -1.01 -5.12 10.37
N GLU A 64 -0.39 -6.30 10.37
CA GLU A 64 -0.95 -7.44 11.10
C GLU A 64 -0.87 -7.21 12.62
N ALA A 65 0.21 -6.62 13.11
CA ALA A 65 0.34 -6.27 14.53
C ALA A 65 -0.47 -5.01 14.88
N ILE A 66 -0.43 -3.98 14.03
CA ILE A 66 -1.09 -2.69 14.29
C ILE A 66 -2.60 -2.85 14.37
N LEU A 67 -3.22 -3.55 13.42
CA LEU A 67 -4.68 -3.68 13.34
C LEU A 67 -5.28 -4.56 14.45
N ASN A 68 -4.47 -5.34 15.16
CA ASN A 68 -4.89 -6.12 16.32
C ASN A 68 -4.82 -5.34 17.65
N ASP A 69 -4.33 -4.10 17.62
CA ASP A 69 -4.21 -3.22 18.78
C ASP A 69 -4.93 -1.90 18.51
N VAL A 70 -5.96 -1.59 19.31
CA VAL A 70 -6.80 -0.40 19.13
C VAL A 70 -5.98 0.89 19.23
N LYS A 71 -5.02 0.96 20.16
CA LYS A 71 -4.21 2.17 20.35
C LYS A 71 -3.31 2.38 19.14
N LYS A 72 -2.60 1.34 18.69
CA LYS A 72 -1.73 1.41 17.52
C LYS A 72 -2.52 1.70 16.24
N THR A 73 -3.71 1.12 16.10
CA THR A 73 -4.61 1.39 14.96
C THR A 73 -4.99 2.86 14.90
N ASN A 74 -5.33 3.47 16.04
CA ASN A 74 -5.67 4.88 16.11
C ASN A 74 -4.48 5.80 15.81
N GLU A 75 -3.29 5.46 16.32
CA GLU A 75 -2.03 6.17 16.01
C GLU A 75 -1.73 6.11 14.51
N PHE A 76 -1.75 4.91 13.92
CA PHE A 76 -1.55 4.71 12.48
C PHE A 76 -2.55 5.49 11.64
N ARG A 77 -3.84 5.46 12.01
CA ARG A 77 -4.89 6.21 11.32
C ARG A 77 -4.61 7.71 11.35
N TYR A 78 -4.21 8.24 12.50
CA TYR A 78 -3.89 9.65 12.67
C TYR A 78 -2.73 10.07 11.77
N GLU A 79 -1.63 9.31 11.78
CA GLU A 79 -0.46 9.58 10.94
C GLU A 79 -0.79 9.51 9.44
N LEU A 80 -1.58 8.51 9.03
CA LEU A 80 -2.05 8.41 7.65
C LEU A 80 -2.86 9.65 7.24
N GLU A 81 -3.78 10.12 8.08
CA GLU A 81 -4.58 11.31 7.79
C GLU A 81 -3.73 12.59 7.75
N GLU A 82 -2.67 12.69 8.55
CA GLU A 82 -1.72 13.82 8.47
C GLU A 82 -0.94 13.83 7.16
N ILE A 83 -0.46 12.67 6.69
CA ILE A 83 0.21 12.55 5.38
C ILE A 83 -0.76 12.96 4.25
N LEU A 84 -2.00 12.47 4.29
CA LEU A 84 -3.03 12.80 3.31
C LEU A 84 -3.27 14.31 3.21
N LYS A 85 -3.35 15.02 4.35
CA LYS A 85 -3.48 16.49 4.39
C LYS A 85 -2.27 17.20 3.80
N GLN A 86 -1.07 16.71 4.05
CA GLN A 86 0.18 17.30 3.54
C GLN A 86 0.32 17.17 2.03
N GLU A 87 -0.09 16.02 1.48
CA GLU A 87 -0.08 15.74 0.04
C GLU A 87 -1.14 16.52 -0.75
N LYS A 88 -1.99 17.31 -0.06
CA LYS A 88 -3.09 18.12 -0.64
C LYS A 88 -4.03 17.31 -1.54
N ILE A 89 -4.29 16.07 -1.14
CA ILE A 89 -5.25 15.17 -1.80
C ILE A 89 -6.67 15.55 -1.41
#